data_AF-A0A7C4SLX6-F1
#
_entry.id   AF-A0A7C4SLX6-F1
#
_cell.length_a   1.000
_cell.length_b   1.000
_cell.length_c   1.000
_cell.angle_alpha   90.00
_cell.angle_beta   90.00
_cell.angle_gamma   90.00
#
_symmetry.space_group_name_H-M   'P 1'
#
loop_
_entity.id
_entity.type
_entity.pdbx_description
1 polymer ?
#
loop_
_entity_poly.entity_id
_entity_poly.type
_entity_poly.pdbx_seq_one_letter_code
_entity_poly.pdbx_strand_id
1 'polypeptide(L)'
;MSVKQQRFKISPTGRGAVFKLKRWFYLSFYAKNVPDEVKKKNRDAWLELSRRLVEEMNRRGTSEKPTRITLEYETSPNNEFKPRSVMVEVMEMKPLESFKISFIGREAEVEEREKLKAQLTEILKKAKELGIRLEDLKSENQ
;
A
#
# COMPACT_ATOMS: atom_id res chain seq x y z
N MET A 1 -12.87 8.98 32.65
CA MET A 1 -12.39 8.23 31.47
C MET A 1 -11.69 9.22 30.56
N SER A 2 -10.51 8.90 30.01
CA SER A 2 -9.78 9.79 29.11
C SER A 2 -10.22 9.55 27.66
N VAL A 3 -10.45 10.63 26.92
CA VAL A 3 -10.78 10.58 25.48
C VAL A 3 -9.51 10.21 24.72
N LYS A 4 -9.59 9.14 23.93
CA LYS A 4 -8.54 8.65 23.05
C LYS A 4 -8.90 8.98 21.61
N GLN A 5 -7.87 9.12 20.78
CA GLN A 5 -8.04 9.38 19.35
C GLN A 5 -7.26 8.36 18.54
N GLN A 6 -7.93 7.77 17.55
CA GLN A 6 -7.31 6.94 16.52
C GLN A 6 -7.42 7.64 15.16
N ARG A 7 -6.29 8.15 14.67
CA ARG A 7 -6.18 8.76 13.34
C ARG A 7 -5.60 7.73 12.35
N PHE A 8 -6.28 7.49 11.24
CA PHE A 8 -5.84 6.53 10.24
C PHE A 8 -5.04 7.21 9.12
N LYS A 9 -4.18 6.45 8.43
CA LYS A 9 -3.61 6.88 7.15
C LYS A 9 -4.71 6.97 6.09
N ILE A 10 -4.52 7.81 5.08
CA ILE A 10 -5.44 7.92 3.94
C ILE A 10 -5.60 6.53 3.30
N SER A 11 -6.83 6.18 2.97
CA SER A 11 -7.16 5.04 2.13
C SER A 11 -7.52 5.53 0.73
N PRO A 12 -7.20 4.75 -0.32
CA PRO A 12 -7.57 5.08 -1.69
C PRO A 12 -9.08 5.27 -1.89
N THR A 13 -9.91 4.59 -1.09
CA THR A 13 -11.36 4.71 -1.11
C THR A 13 -11.92 4.84 0.30
N GLY A 14 -13.12 5.42 0.41
CA GLY A 14 -13.91 5.48 1.63
C GLY A 14 -14.23 4.11 2.19
N ARG A 15 -14.61 3.15 1.34
CA ARG A 15 -14.81 1.74 1.73
C ARG A 15 -13.54 1.13 2.34
N GLY A 16 -12.38 1.42 1.75
CA GLY A 16 -11.09 0.99 2.28
C GLY A 16 -10.77 1.63 3.64
N ALA A 17 -11.16 2.89 3.86
CA ALA A 17 -11.02 3.56 5.17
C ALA A 17 -11.88 2.88 6.24
N VAL A 18 -13.16 2.62 5.95
CA VAL A 18 -14.07 1.90 6.87
C VAL A 18 -13.55 0.50 7.17
N PHE A 19 -12.99 -0.21 6.18
CA PHE A 19 -12.42 -1.54 6.39
C PHE A 19 -11.19 -1.51 7.32
N LYS A 20 -10.30 -0.52 7.19
CA LYS A 20 -9.18 -0.33 8.13
C LYS A 20 -9.69 -0.06 9.55
N LEU A 21 -10.68 0.81 9.70
CA LEU A 21 -11.32 1.08 10.99
C LEU A 21 -11.92 -0.20 11.60
N LYS A 22 -12.63 -1.01 10.79
CA LYS A 22 -13.17 -2.31 11.20
C LYS A 22 -12.06 -3.23 11.75
N ARG A 23 -10.98 -3.41 10.99
CA ARG A 23 -9.86 -4.28 11.41
C ARG A 23 -9.25 -3.82 12.72
N TRP A 24 -9.04 -2.50 12.87
CA TRP A 24 -8.56 -1.92 14.11
C TRP A 24 -9.51 -2.19 15.27
N PHE A 25 -10.82 -1.98 15.09
CA PHE A 25 -11.81 -2.24 16.15
C PHE A 25 -11.76 -3.68 16.65
N TYR A 26 -11.78 -4.67 15.75
CA TYR A 26 -11.75 -6.08 16.15
C TYR A 26 -10.42 -6.47 16.80
N LEU A 27 -9.31 -5.89 16.36
CA LEU A 27 -8.02 -6.12 17.00
C LEU A 27 -7.96 -5.53 18.42
N SER A 28 -8.55 -4.35 18.63
CA SER A 28 -8.45 -3.61 19.90
C SER A 28 -9.50 -4.03 20.94
N PHE A 29 -10.72 -4.37 20.52
CA PHE A 29 -11.87 -4.53 21.42
C PHE A 29 -12.55 -5.91 21.36
N TYR A 30 -12.05 -6.81 20.51
CA TYR A 30 -12.57 -8.17 20.34
C TYR A 30 -11.49 -9.24 20.53
N ALA A 31 -10.39 -8.90 21.21
CA ALA A 31 -9.31 -9.82 21.54
C ALA A 31 -9.73 -10.86 22.59
N LYS A 32 -8.93 -11.93 22.72
CA LYS A 32 -9.23 -13.07 23.61
C LYS A 32 -9.35 -12.70 25.09
N ASN A 33 -8.66 -11.65 25.52
CA ASN A 33 -8.61 -11.15 26.90
C ASN A 33 -9.80 -10.27 27.32
N VAL A 34 -10.77 -10.03 26.43
CA VAL A 34 -11.98 -9.26 26.74
C VAL A 34 -13.10 -10.23 27.16
N PRO A 35 -13.82 -9.99 28.28
CA PRO A 35 -14.96 -10.83 28.67
C PRO A 35 -16.06 -10.85 27.60
N ASP A 36 -16.75 -11.97 27.45
CA ASP A 36 -17.72 -12.16 26.34
C ASP A 36 -18.91 -11.21 26.40
N GLU A 37 -19.38 -10.85 27.60
CA GLU A 37 -20.40 -9.82 27.78
C GLU A 37 -19.96 -8.44 27.24
N VAL A 38 -18.69 -8.09 27.49
CA VAL A 38 -18.11 -6.84 27.00
C VAL A 38 -17.89 -6.90 25.49
N LYS A 39 -17.48 -8.06 24.94
CA LYS A 39 -17.39 -8.25 23.48
C LYS A 39 -18.72 -8.01 22.79
N LYS A 40 -19.83 -8.48 23.38
CA LYS A 40 -21.18 -8.24 22.84
C LYS A 40 -21.51 -6.75 22.82
N LYS A 41 -21.33 -6.05 23.94
CA LYS A 41 -21.53 -4.59 24.03
C LYS A 41 -20.68 -3.82 23.03
N ASN A 42 -19.40 -4.17 22.92
CA ASN A 42 -18.46 -3.57 21.97
C ASN A 42 -18.93 -3.79 20.53
N ARG A 43 -19.36 -5.00 20.18
CA ARG A 43 -19.87 -5.33 18.85
C ARG A 43 -21.11 -4.52 18.51
N ASP A 44 -22.05 -4.38 19.45
CA ASP A 44 -23.29 -3.62 19.22
C ASP A 44 -23.00 -2.12 19.02
N ALA A 45 -22.12 -1.56 19.84
CA ALA A 45 -21.64 -0.17 19.67
C ALA A 45 -20.91 0.03 18.34
N TRP A 46 -20.09 -0.93 17.91
CA TRP A 46 -19.43 -0.92 16.62
C TRP A 46 -20.41 -0.99 15.45
N LEU A 47 -21.41 -1.86 15.52
CA LEU A 47 -22.41 -2.01 14.47
C LEU A 47 -23.17 -0.70 14.26
N GLU A 48 -23.60 -0.07 15.35
CA GLU A 48 -24.28 1.23 15.31
C GLU A 48 -23.41 2.31 14.67
N LEU A 49 -22.15 2.44 15.11
CA LEU A 49 -21.20 3.39 14.55
C LEU A 49 -20.95 3.14 13.05
N SER A 50 -20.69 1.88 12.69
CA SER A 50 -20.33 1.49 11.32
C SER A 50 -21.50 1.70 10.35
N ARG A 51 -22.73 1.44 10.80
CA ARG A 51 -23.94 1.68 10.03
C ARG A 51 -24.11 3.16 9.73
N ARG A 52 -24.08 4.02 10.75
CA ARG A 52 -24.20 5.47 10.58
C ARG A 52 -23.12 6.04 9.67
N LEU A 53 -21.87 5.57 9.85
CA LEU A 53 -20.75 5.98 9.02
C LEU A 53 -20.96 5.63 7.55
N VAL A 54 -21.37 4.39 7.25
CA VAL A 54 -21.60 3.92 5.87
C VAL A 54 -22.80 4.63 5.25
N GLU A 55 -23.91 4.78 5.97
CA GLU A 55 -25.09 5.52 5.51
C GLU A 55 -24.72 6.96 5.12
N GLU A 56 -23.94 7.64 5.96
CA GLU A 56 -23.55 9.02 5.74
C GLU A 56 -22.56 9.20 4.57
N MET A 57 -21.61 8.27 4.42
CA MET A 57 -20.70 8.27 3.27
C MET A 57 -21.40 7.97 1.94
N ASN A 58 -22.38 7.05 1.97
CA ASN A 58 -23.18 6.73 0.79
C ASN A 58 -24.08 7.91 0.40
N ARG A 59 -24.73 8.56 1.38
CA ARG A 59 -25.55 9.76 1.16
C ARG A 59 -24.78 10.89 0.48
N ARG A 60 -23.49 11.03 0.79
CA ARG A 60 -22.60 12.05 0.21
C ARG A 60 -21.90 11.60 -1.07
N GLY A 61 -22.07 10.35 -1.50
CA GLY A 61 -21.40 9.80 -2.68
C GLY A 61 -19.87 9.73 -2.56
N THR A 62 -19.33 9.60 -1.34
CA THR A 62 -17.88 9.67 -1.09
C THR A 62 -17.20 8.31 -0.92
N SER A 63 -17.96 7.22 -1.06
CA SER A 63 -17.48 5.85 -0.80
C SER A 63 -16.29 5.43 -1.67
N GLU A 64 -16.19 5.95 -2.89
CA GLU A 64 -15.09 5.69 -3.83
C GLU A 64 -13.97 6.73 -3.78
N LYS A 65 -14.12 7.79 -2.98
CA LYS A 65 -13.12 8.85 -2.90
C LYS A 65 -12.03 8.53 -1.87
N PRO A 66 -10.78 8.98 -2.10
CA PRO A 66 -9.73 8.95 -1.10
C PRO A 66 -10.21 9.53 0.22
N THR A 67 -10.03 8.78 1.30
CA THR A 67 -10.64 9.12 2.59
C THR A 67 -9.69 8.83 3.74
N ARG A 68 -9.64 9.75 4.71
CA ARG A 68 -9.05 9.54 6.03
C ARG A 68 -10.15 9.59 7.08
N ILE A 69 -10.06 8.66 8.04
CA ILE A 69 -10.96 8.63 9.20
C ILE A 69 -10.14 8.98 10.45
N THR A 70 -10.74 9.78 11.33
CA THR A 70 -10.27 9.99 12.70
C THR A 70 -11.41 9.65 13.65
N LEU A 71 -11.20 8.70 14.55
CA LEU A 71 -12.16 8.28 15.55
C LEU A 71 -11.74 8.80 16.93
N GLU A 72 -12.67 9.44 17.63
CA GLU A 72 -12.56 9.76 19.04
C GLU A 72 -13.42 8.80 19.85
N TYR A 73 -12.87 8.24 20.92
CA TYR A 73 -13.53 7.22 21.72
C TYR A 73 -13.00 7.20 23.15
N GLU A 74 -13.77 6.59 24.04
CA GLU A 74 -13.34 6.26 25.38
C GLU A 74 -13.24 4.75 25.56
N THR A 75 -12.44 4.34 26.52
CA THR A 75 -12.33 2.95 26.95
C THR A 75 -12.62 2.88 28.44
N SER A 76 -13.58 2.05 28.83
CA SER A 76 -13.85 1.78 30.25
C SER A 76 -12.78 0.83 30.82
N PRO A 77 -12.63 0.70 32.16
CA PRO A 77 -11.63 -0.19 32.76
C PRO A 77 -11.72 -1.66 32.32
N ASN A 78 -12.91 -2.12 31.93
CA ASN A 78 -13.19 -3.47 31.40
C ASN A 78 -13.00 -3.60 29.87
N ASN A 79 -12.38 -2.61 29.21
CA ASN A 79 -12.26 -2.52 27.75
C ASN A 79 -13.57 -2.35 26.97
N GLU A 80 -14.61 -1.79 27.60
CA GLU A 80 -15.82 -1.38 26.89
C GLU A 80 -15.54 -0.17 25.98
N PHE A 81 -15.85 -0.33 24.68
CA PHE A 81 -15.67 0.64 23.62
C PHE A 81 -16.83 1.64 23.58
N LYS A 82 -16.50 2.93 23.72
CA LYS A 82 -17.49 4.02 23.70
C LYS A 82 -17.10 5.04 22.63
N PRO A 83 -17.63 4.93 21.39
CA PRO A 83 -17.34 5.91 20.35
C PRO A 83 -17.95 7.27 20.70
N ARG A 84 -17.21 8.35 20.43
CA ARG A 84 -17.65 9.73 20.69
C ARG A 84 -17.92 10.48 19.40
N SER A 85 -16.96 10.49 18.48
CA SER A 85 -17.08 11.20 17.22
C SER A 85 -16.26 10.50 16.14
N VAL A 86 -16.68 10.67 14.88
CA VAL A 86 -15.90 10.24 13.71
C VAL A 86 -15.80 11.41 12.76
N MET A 87 -14.57 11.83 12.47
CA MET A 87 -14.27 12.79 11.42
C MET A 87 -13.89 12.03 10.16
N VAL A 88 -14.54 12.37 9.04
CA VAL A 88 -14.29 11.80 7.72
C VAL A 88 -13.75 12.89 6.82
N GLU A 89 -12.45 12.86 6.57
CA GLU A 89 -11.75 13.75 5.63
C GLU A 89 -11.79 13.10 4.25
N VAL A 90 -12.57 13.65 3.32
CA VAL A 90 -12.65 13.18 1.93
C VAL A 90 -11.77 14.07 1.06
N MET A 91 -10.95 13.45 0.21
CA MET A 91 -9.90 14.12 -0.54
C MET A 91 -10.00 13.76 -2.03
N GLU A 92 -9.38 14.60 -2.85
CA GLU A 92 -9.07 14.25 -4.24
C GLU A 92 -7.59 13.90 -4.33
N MET A 93 -7.26 12.81 -5.02
CA MET A 93 -5.86 12.40 -5.27
C MET A 93 -5.53 12.63 -6.73
N LYS A 94 -4.39 13.29 -6.97
CA LYS A 94 -3.77 13.42 -8.28
C LYS A 94 -2.43 12.69 -8.26
N PRO A 95 -2.13 11.86 -9.27
CA PRO A 95 -0.80 11.28 -9.40
C PRO A 95 0.24 12.40 -9.46
N LEU A 96 1.30 12.30 -8.65
CA LEU A 96 2.42 13.23 -8.73
C LEU A 96 3.36 12.84 -9.88
N GLU A 97 3.64 11.55 -10.00
CA GLU A 97 4.53 10.98 -11.02
C GLU A 97 4.13 9.52 -11.24
N SER A 98 4.46 8.97 -12.40
CA SER A 98 4.33 7.54 -12.69
C SER A 98 5.59 7.05 -13.40
N PHE A 99 6.27 6.08 -12.80
CA PHE A 99 7.43 5.44 -13.40
C PHE A 99 7.25 3.92 -13.34
N LYS A 100 7.72 3.23 -14.37
CA LYS A 100 7.65 1.78 -14.47
C LYS A 100 9.02 1.20 -14.12
N ILE A 101 9.06 0.36 -13.10
CA ILE A 101 10.25 -0.46 -12.80
C ILE A 101 10.10 -1.78 -13.55
N SER A 102 10.98 -2.03 -14.52
CA SER A 102 11.12 -3.33 -15.16
C SER A 102 12.16 -4.15 -14.42
N PHE A 103 11.83 -5.41 -14.12
CA PHE A 103 12.82 -6.40 -13.73
C PHE A 103 13.28 -7.14 -14.98
N ILE A 104 14.57 -7.05 -15.30
CA ILE A 104 15.22 -8.00 -16.20
C ILE A 104 15.55 -9.21 -15.32
N GLY A 105 14.92 -10.35 -15.59
CA GLY A 105 15.28 -11.59 -14.90
C GLY A 105 16.72 -11.96 -15.22
N ARG A 106 17.46 -12.54 -14.26
CA ARG A 106 18.86 -12.97 -14.46
C ARG A 106 19.04 -13.84 -15.70
N GLU A 107 18.02 -14.60 -16.08
CA GLU A 107 18.01 -15.43 -17.29
C GLU A 107 18.14 -14.60 -18.57
N ALA A 108 17.46 -13.46 -18.65
CA ALA A 108 17.57 -12.53 -19.78
C ALA A 108 18.94 -11.84 -19.82
N GLU A 109 19.50 -11.47 -18.66
CA GLU A 109 20.87 -10.95 -18.56
C GLU A 109 21.92 -11.98 -19.00
N VAL A 110 21.74 -13.25 -18.61
CA VAL A 110 22.63 -14.35 -19.02
C VAL A 110 22.50 -14.63 -20.51
N GLU A 111 21.28 -14.68 -21.05
CA GLU A 111 21.05 -14.90 -22.47
C GLU A 111 21.61 -13.75 -23.33
N GLU A 112 21.44 -12.51 -22.89
CA GLU A 112 22.00 -11.33 -23.56
C GLU A 112 23.53 -11.33 -23.48
N ARG A 113 24.11 -11.70 -22.34
CA ARG A 113 25.57 -11.84 -22.18
C ARG A 113 26.15 -12.95 -23.06
N GLU A 114 25.47 -14.09 -23.20
CA GLU A 114 25.90 -15.18 -24.09
C GLU A 114 25.78 -14.77 -25.57
N LYS A 115 24.71 -14.06 -25.96
CA LYS A 115 24.59 -13.47 -27.32
C LYS A 115 25.72 -12.49 -27.61
N LEU A 116 26.04 -11.60 -26.68
CA LEU A 116 27.15 -10.64 -26.78
C LEU A 116 28.51 -11.35 -26.92
N LYS A 117 28.77 -12.41 -26.14
CA LYS A 117 29.99 -13.22 -26.26
C LYS A 117 30.10 -13.91 -27.61
N ALA A 118 29.01 -14.47 -28.13
CA ALA A 118 28.99 -15.14 -29.42
C ALA A 118 29.29 -14.15 -30.55
N GLN A 119 28.62 -12.99 -30.54
CA GLN A 119 28.87 -11.90 -31.49
C GLN A 119 30.33 -11.43 -31.43
N LEU A 120 30.88 -11.22 -30.23
CA LEU A 120 32.27 -10.78 -30.08
C LEU A 120 33.27 -11.80 -30.63
N THR A 121 32.99 -13.09 -30.43
CA THR A 121 33.84 -14.18 -30.93
C THR A 121 33.82 -14.24 -32.46
N GLU A 122 32.66 -14.05 -33.07
CA GLU A 122 32.53 -13.99 -34.53
C GLU A 122 33.28 -12.78 -35.10
N ILE A 123 33.16 -11.61 -34.45
CA ILE A 123 33.88 -10.39 -34.83
C ILE A 123 35.39 -10.60 -34.72
N LEU A 124 35.88 -11.18 -33.63
CA LEU A 124 37.31 -11.47 -33.45
C LEU A 124 37.84 -12.45 -34.48
N LYS A 125 37.04 -13.45 -34.87
CA LYS A 125 37.41 -14.38 -35.95
C LYS A 125 37.55 -13.65 -37.29
N LYS A 126 36.56 -12.81 -37.65
CA LYS A 126 36.60 -12.00 -38.88
C LYS A 126 37.76 -11.01 -38.87
N ALA A 127 38.02 -10.35 -37.75
CA ALA A 127 39.15 -9.43 -37.59
C ALA A 127 40.49 -10.15 -37.84
N LYS A 128 40.66 -11.36 -37.28
CA LYS A 128 41.84 -12.20 -37.50
C LYS A 128 42.01 -12.62 -38.96
N GLU A 129 40.92 -12.98 -39.64
CA GLU A 129 40.93 -13.32 -41.08
C GLU A 129 41.32 -12.11 -41.94
N LEU A 130 40.92 -10.90 -41.53
CA LEU A 130 41.23 -9.64 -42.20
C LEU A 130 42.58 -9.03 -41.76
N GLY A 131 43.33 -9.69 -40.87
CA GLY A 131 44.61 -9.20 -40.35
C GLY A 131 44.51 -7.96 -39.44
N ILE A 132 43.31 -7.63 -38.97
CA ILE A 132 43.03 -6.50 -38.08
C ILE A 132 43.35 -6.91 -36.65
N ARG A 133 44.31 -6.24 -36.01
CA ARG A 133 44.65 -6.49 -34.61
C ARG A 133 43.80 -5.60 -33.71
N LEU A 134 43.55 -6.07 -32.50
CA LEU A 134 42.81 -5.30 -31.49
C LEU A 134 43.51 -3.98 -31.14
N GLU A 135 44.84 -3.91 -31.29
CA GLU A 135 45.60 -2.68 -31.10
C GLU A 135 45.28 -1.61 -32.16
N ASP A 136 44.89 -2.02 -33.37
CA ASP A 136 44.57 -1.11 -34.48
C ASP A 136 43.21 -0.40 -34.27
N LEU A 137 42.38 -0.89 -33.35
CA LEU A 137 41.12 -0.27 -32.91
C LEU A 137 41.32 0.85 -31.87
N LYS A 138 42.56 1.08 -31.39
CA LYS A 138 42.89 2.22 -30.51
C LYS A 138 43.16 3.49 -31.32
N SER A 139 42.13 3.99 -32.01
CA SER A 139 42.03 5.36 -32.53
C SER A 139 40.54 5.58 -32.83
N GLU A 140 39.79 6.55 -32.30
CA GLU A 140 40.03 7.83 -31.66
C GLU A 140 39.00 8.02 -30.53
N ASN A 141 39.42 8.57 -29.39
CA ASN A 141 38.57 9.37 -28.50
C ASN A 141 39.52 10.35 -27.81
N GLN A 142 39.87 11.40 -28.55
CA GLN A 142 40.17 12.71 -27.99
C GLN A 142 38.86 13.48 -27.89
#